data_AF-A0A1I4G3G5-F1
#
_entry.id   AF-A0A1I4G3G5-F1
#
_cell.length_a   1.000
_cell.length_b   1.000
_cell.length_c   1.000
_cell.angle_alpha   90.00
_cell.angle_beta   90.00
_cell.angle_gamma   90.00
#
_symmetry.space_group_name_H-M   'P 1'
#
loop_
_entity.id
_entity.type
_entity.pdbx_description
1 polymer ?
#
loop_
_entity_poly.entity_id
_entity_poly.type
_entity_poly.pdbx_seq_one_letter_code
_entity_poly.pdbx_strand_id
1 'polypeptide(L)'
;MKLLLVIVLTLSAIYAGVWFVAARGLDRGLQAGLNAATSQGWQVETETLKTGGFPSRFDVTARDLTVTSPGGGLIWQAPWVQTAALSYRPNKIIATLAPQQTLQVGRQTFDVTSDSLQANVDVAANTALSFDSMTAEGQNLAIKSGDGWTLQTERTLLALRSLAPQANTYEAYLNLTDVAVLPALQVYPNGPAQLVMDATLTLDRPLDRQAFLPTRPLITTAMLNSIEATWGDIRLTGSGSVTVDAAGLPTGRIDLKAQGWLTAVDLLANLGVIAPASVQTIKAVVGMLANDGAVSLPLTFANGAMALGPVPLGPAPVLRLP
;
A
#
# COMPACT_ATOMS: atom_id res chain seq x y z
N MET A 1 53.67 -15.38 0.19
CA MET A 1 52.96 -14.45 1.10
C MET A 1 52.90 -13.01 0.56
N LYS A 2 54.03 -12.37 0.18
CA LYS A 2 54.04 -10.98 -0.35
C LYS A 2 53.22 -10.78 -1.64
N LEU A 3 53.31 -11.71 -2.61
CA LEU A 3 52.55 -11.62 -3.87
C LEU A 3 51.03 -11.70 -3.65
N LEU A 4 50.59 -12.63 -2.81
CA LEU A 4 49.17 -12.79 -2.46
C LEU A 4 48.64 -11.53 -1.76
N LEU A 5 49.43 -10.94 -0.85
CA LEU A 5 49.10 -9.68 -0.20
C LEU A 5 48.96 -8.53 -1.22
N VAL A 6 49.88 -8.41 -2.18
CA VAL A 6 49.79 -7.40 -3.25
C VAL A 6 48.55 -7.60 -4.12
N ILE A 7 48.25 -8.85 -4.50
CA ILE A 7 47.05 -9.18 -5.29
C ILE A 7 45.79 -8.80 -4.51
N VAL A 8 45.68 -9.19 -3.23
CA VAL A 8 44.53 -8.86 -2.39
C VAL A 8 44.38 -7.35 -2.25
N LEU A 9 45.44 -6.62 -1.94
CA LEU A 9 45.38 -5.15 -1.84
C LEU A 9 44.98 -4.49 -3.16
N THR A 10 45.48 -4.99 -4.29
CA THR A 10 45.15 -4.47 -5.62
C THR A 10 43.68 -4.71 -5.95
N LEU A 11 43.17 -5.93 -5.71
CA LEU A 11 41.76 -6.25 -5.92
C LEU A 11 40.85 -5.45 -4.99
N SER A 12 41.24 -5.26 -3.72
CA SER A 12 40.52 -4.40 -2.79
C SER A 12 40.50 -2.94 -3.25
N ALA A 13 41.62 -2.42 -3.76
CA ALA A 13 41.71 -1.05 -4.28
C ALA A 13 40.86 -0.87 -5.55
N ILE A 14 40.87 -1.86 -6.45
CA ILE A 14 40.01 -1.86 -7.64
C ILE A 14 38.54 -1.90 -7.23
N TYR A 15 38.16 -2.79 -6.31
CA TYR A 15 36.79 -2.89 -5.81
C TYR A 15 36.32 -1.57 -5.16
N ALA A 16 37.18 -0.97 -4.34
CA ALA A 16 36.94 0.35 -3.76
C ALA A 16 36.75 1.43 -4.84
N GLY A 17 37.62 1.47 -5.85
CA GLY A 17 37.54 2.41 -6.96
C GLY A 17 36.24 2.27 -7.77
N VAL A 18 35.85 1.03 -8.09
CA VAL A 18 34.58 0.72 -8.78
C VAL A 18 33.38 1.20 -7.95
N TRP A 19 33.41 0.99 -6.64
CA TRP A 19 32.35 1.46 -5.74
C TRP A 19 32.17 2.98 -5.82
N PHE A 20 33.26 3.77 -5.75
CA PHE A 20 33.16 5.24 -5.83
C PHE A 20 32.63 5.73 -7.18
N VAL A 21 32.96 5.06 -8.28
CA VAL A 21 32.40 5.37 -9.60
C VAL A 21 30.90 5.09 -9.63
N ALA A 22 30.48 3.94 -9.10
CA ALA A 22 29.08 3.55 -9.04
C ALA A 22 28.25 4.46 -8.11
N ALA A 23 28.79 4.83 -6.94
CA ALA A 23 28.15 5.77 -6.02
C ALA A 23 27.92 7.15 -6.67
N ARG A 24 28.92 7.69 -7.39
CA ARG A 24 28.75 8.94 -8.16
C ARG A 24 27.72 8.81 -9.27
N GLY A 25 27.64 7.64 -9.91
CA GLY A 25 26.60 7.34 -10.91
C GLY A 25 25.21 7.35 -10.29
N LEU A 26 25.06 6.75 -9.11
CA LEU A 26 23.82 6.76 -8.33
C LEU A 26 23.43 8.19 -7.93
N ASP A 27 24.34 9.00 -7.39
CA ASP A 27 24.06 10.38 -7.00
C ASP A 27 23.56 11.21 -8.19
N ARG A 28 24.19 11.07 -9.37
CA ARG A 28 23.73 11.73 -10.60
C ARG A 28 22.37 11.21 -11.05
N GLY A 29 22.13 9.90 -10.96
CA GLY A 29 20.84 9.29 -11.30
C GLY A 29 19.71 9.77 -10.40
N LEU A 30 19.97 9.90 -9.09
CA LEU A 30 19.03 10.45 -8.11
C LEU A 30 18.72 11.92 -8.44
N GLN A 31 19.74 12.75 -8.66
CA GLN A 31 19.54 14.16 -9.04
C GLN A 31 18.75 14.29 -10.36
N ALA A 32 19.06 13.48 -11.37
CA ALA A 32 18.34 13.48 -12.63
C ALA A 32 16.87 13.03 -12.45
N GLY A 33 16.63 12.02 -11.62
CA GLY A 33 15.28 11.54 -11.29
C GLY A 33 14.45 12.57 -10.54
N LEU A 34 15.05 13.25 -9.55
CA LEU A 34 14.40 14.35 -8.83
C LEU A 34 14.07 15.51 -9.77
N ASN A 35 14.99 15.93 -10.63
CA ASN A 35 14.73 16.97 -11.62
C ASN A 35 13.60 16.58 -12.60
N ALA A 36 13.58 15.33 -13.05
CA ALA A 36 12.51 14.80 -13.88
C ALA A 36 11.17 14.82 -13.14
N ALA A 37 11.13 14.42 -11.86
CA ALA A 37 9.93 14.50 -11.03
C ALA A 37 9.42 15.94 -10.88
N THR A 38 10.33 16.89 -10.60
CA THR A 38 10.00 18.32 -10.50
C THR A 38 9.44 18.87 -11.80
N SER A 39 10.00 18.48 -12.96
CA SER A 39 9.46 18.89 -14.26
C SER A 39 8.04 18.40 -14.54
N GLN A 40 7.56 17.39 -13.80
CA GLN A 40 6.23 16.81 -13.91
C GLN A 40 5.31 17.23 -12.74
N GLY A 41 5.72 18.22 -11.94
CA GLY A 41 4.90 18.83 -10.89
C GLY A 41 5.05 18.21 -9.50
N TRP A 42 5.92 17.22 -9.32
CA TRP A 42 6.28 16.78 -7.96
C TRP A 42 7.14 17.83 -7.28
N GLN A 43 7.04 17.95 -5.95
CA GLN A 43 7.97 18.74 -5.16
C GLN A 43 8.59 17.82 -4.11
N VAL A 44 9.92 17.67 -4.16
CA VAL A 44 10.67 16.83 -3.23
C VAL A 44 11.70 17.70 -2.55
N GLU A 45 11.48 17.98 -1.28
CA GLU A 45 12.34 18.81 -0.44
C GLU A 45 13.02 17.94 0.61
N THR A 46 14.30 18.16 0.84
CA THR A 46 15.08 17.43 1.85
C THR A 46 16.24 18.30 2.32
N GLU A 47 16.55 18.28 3.61
CA GLU A 47 17.71 18.99 4.16
C GLU A 47 19.02 18.39 3.64
N THR A 48 19.10 17.05 3.63
CA THR A 48 20.28 16.32 3.16
C THR A 48 19.89 15.05 2.42
N LEU A 49 20.61 14.78 1.33
CA LEU A 49 20.57 13.51 0.60
C LEU A 49 22.00 12.98 0.49
N LYS A 50 22.31 11.88 1.18
CA LYS A 50 23.68 11.33 1.26
C LYS A 50 23.72 9.88 0.89
N THR A 51 24.75 9.49 0.13
CA THR A 51 25.06 8.11 -0.24
C THR A 51 26.27 7.61 0.55
N GLY A 52 26.13 6.46 1.22
CA GLY A 52 27.14 5.75 1.99
C GLY A 52 27.13 4.24 1.73
N GLY A 53 27.70 3.44 2.63
CA GLY A 53 27.67 1.97 2.54
C GLY A 53 28.94 1.30 1.97
N PHE A 54 30.03 2.05 1.85
CA PHE A 54 31.31 1.53 1.31
C PHE A 54 31.80 0.27 2.04
N PRO A 55 32.37 -0.72 1.33
CA PRO A 55 32.45 -0.85 -0.13
C PRO A 55 31.35 -1.75 -0.72
N SER A 56 30.47 -2.31 0.12
CA SER A 56 29.59 -3.42 -0.29
C SER A 56 28.14 -3.02 -0.51
N ARG A 57 27.73 -1.82 -0.10
CA ARG A 57 26.35 -1.32 -0.16
C ARG A 57 26.28 0.09 -0.72
N PHE A 58 25.10 0.46 -1.20
CA PHE A 58 24.68 1.83 -1.41
C PHE A 58 23.56 2.12 -0.42
N ASP A 59 23.89 2.89 0.61
CA ASP A 59 22.92 3.34 1.61
C ASP A 59 22.63 4.82 1.35
N VAL A 60 21.42 5.13 0.89
CA VAL A 60 20.97 6.51 0.63
C VAL A 60 20.09 6.94 1.77
N THR A 61 20.41 8.07 2.41
CA THR A 61 19.59 8.66 3.47
C THR A 61 19.14 10.06 3.06
N ALA A 62 17.83 10.27 3.06
CA ALA A 62 17.19 11.57 3.00
C ALA A 62 16.79 12.00 4.42
N ARG A 63 17.05 13.24 4.82
CA ARG A 63 16.60 13.82 6.10
C ARG A 63 15.63 14.97 5.87
N ASP A 64 14.66 15.10 6.77
CA ASP A 64 13.58 16.08 6.72
C ASP A 64 12.93 16.10 5.33
N LEU A 65 12.51 14.91 4.89
CA LEU A 65 11.94 14.70 3.56
C LEU A 65 10.49 15.17 3.55
N THR A 66 10.16 16.05 2.60
CA THR A 66 8.79 16.41 2.23
C THR A 66 8.58 16.08 0.76
N VAL A 67 7.55 15.29 0.46
CA VAL A 67 7.14 14.92 -0.89
C VAL A 67 5.72 15.40 -1.13
N THR A 68 5.54 16.27 -2.12
CA THR A 68 4.23 16.76 -2.56
C THR A 68 3.94 16.26 -3.97
N SER A 69 2.77 15.65 -4.15
CA SER A 69 2.34 15.15 -5.46
C SER A 69 1.91 16.28 -6.41
N PRO A 70 1.89 16.04 -7.73
CA PRO A 70 1.38 17.01 -8.69
C PRO A 70 -0.06 17.42 -8.35
N GLY A 71 -0.29 18.73 -8.26
CA GLY A 71 -1.58 19.29 -7.85
C GLY A 71 -1.82 19.35 -6.33
N GLY A 72 -0.87 18.91 -5.50
CA GLY A 72 -0.92 19.05 -4.04
C GLY A 72 -1.94 18.15 -3.33
N GLY A 73 -2.43 17.11 -4.01
CA GLY A 73 -3.42 16.19 -3.44
C GLY A 73 -2.86 15.24 -2.37
N LEU A 74 -1.53 15.07 -2.33
CA LEU A 74 -0.81 14.28 -1.35
C LEU A 74 0.44 15.04 -0.90
N ILE A 75 0.64 15.13 0.41
CA ILE A 75 1.87 15.62 1.03
C ILE A 75 2.33 14.58 2.03
N TRP A 76 3.56 14.09 1.91
CA TRP A 76 4.15 13.14 2.83
C TRP A 76 5.41 13.75 3.46
N GLN A 77 5.53 13.63 4.77
CA GLN A 77 6.62 14.16 5.57
C GLN A 77 7.22 13.06 6.44
N ALA A 78 8.54 12.94 6.40
CA ALA A 78 9.29 11.99 7.20
C ALA A 78 10.60 12.62 7.70
N PRO A 79 10.93 12.50 9.01
CA PRO A 79 12.22 12.97 9.55
C PRO A 79 13.42 12.35 8.85
N TRP A 80 13.29 11.10 8.41
CA TRP A 80 14.27 10.47 7.54
C TRP A 80 13.65 9.31 6.75
N VAL A 81 14.27 9.02 5.62
CA VAL A 81 14.05 7.80 4.83
C VAL A 81 15.42 7.26 4.47
N GLN A 82 15.61 5.97 4.66
CA GLN A 82 16.84 5.29 4.28
C GLN A 82 16.53 4.18 3.28
N THR A 83 17.29 4.13 2.19
CA THR A 83 17.28 2.99 1.27
C THR A 83 18.64 2.32 1.28
N ALA A 84 18.67 1.00 1.18
CA ALA A 84 19.87 0.20 1.11
C ALA A 84 19.80 -0.77 -0.07
N ALA A 85 20.87 -0.87 -0.84
CA ALA A 85 21.03 -1.90 -1.85
C ALA A 85 22.46 -2.45 -1.81
N LEU A 86 22.62 -3.72 -2.19
CA LEU A 86 23.97 -4.29 -2.35
C LEU A 86 24.62 -3.68 -3.59
N SER A 87 25.90 -3.35 -3.50
CA SER A 87 26.66 -2.70 -4.60
C SER A 87 26.64 -3.49 -5.90
N TYR A 88 26.55 -4.82 -5.82
CA TYR A 88 26.50 -5.74 -6.95
C TYR A 88 25.06 -6.17 -7.33
N ARG A 89 24.05 -5.68 -6.63
CA ARG A 89 22.61 -5.84 -6.93
C ARG A 89 21.83 -4.56 -6.57
N PRO A 90 22.14 -3.42 -7.22
CA PRO A 90 21.54 -2.12 -6.89
C PRO A 90 20.02 -2.05 -7.20
N ASN A 91 19.49 -3.03 -7.92
CA ASN A 91 18.09 -3.18 -8.29
C ASN A 91 17.24 -3.96 -7.26
N LYS A 92 17.84 -4.36 -6.13
CA LYS A 92 17.16 -4.92 -4.96
C LYS A 92 17.31 -3.94 -3.80
N ILE A 93 16.25 -3.23 -3.47
CA ILE A 93 16.25 -2.07 -2.60
C ILE A 93 15.48 -2.40 -1.33
N ILE A 94 16.07 -2.11 -0.17
CA ILE A 94 15.40 -2.15 1.12
C ILE A 94 15.20 -0.70 1.57
N ALA A 95 13.95 -0.26 1.70
CA ALA A 95 13.58 1.02 2.27
C ALA A 95 13.21 0.84 3.75
N THR A 96 13.67 1.76 4.58
CA THR A 96 13.31 1.89 5.99
C THR A 96 12.83 3.30 6.23
N LEU A 97 11.66 3.42 6.85
CA LEU A 97 11.01 4.70 7.09
C LEU A 97 11.07 5.04 8.58
N ALA A 98 11.05 6.33 8.91
CA ALA A 98 11.08 6.80 10.29
C ALA A 98 9.85 6.29 11.09
N PRO A 99 10.01 6.04 12.41
CA PRO A 99 8.92 5.61 13.30
C PRO A 99 7.74 6.58 13.40
N GLN A 100 7.92 7.84 13.00
CA GLN A 100 6.89 8.87 13.02
C GLN A 100 6.93 9.64 11.70
N GLN A 101 5.78 9.77 11.07
CA GLN A 101 5.60 10.42 9.77
C GLN A 101 4.24 11.10 9.72
N THR A 102 4.08 12.04 8.80
CA THR A 102 2.79 12.69 8.55
C THR A 102 2.42 12.51 7.08
N LEU A 103 1.19 12.10 6.82
CA LEU A 103 0.62 11.96 5.49
C LEU A 103 -0.61 12.86 5.41
N GLN A 104 -0.65 13.78 4.46
CA GLN A 104 -1.83 14.56 4.14
C GLN A 104 -2.39 14.07 2.80
N VAL A 105 -3.68 13.74 2.77
CA VAL A 105 -4.41 13.39 1.55
C VAL A 105 -5.63 14.31 1.45
N GLY A 106 -5.64 15.16 0.42
CA GLY A 106 -6.60 16.24 0.29
C GLY A 106 -6.58 17.17 1.51
N ARG A 107 -7.68 17.16 2.29
CA ARG A 107 -7.83 17.98 3.50
C ARG A 107 -7.57 17.22 4.80
N GLN A 108 -7.39 15.91 4.74
CA GLN A 108 -7.17 15.07 5.92
C GLN A 108 -5.68 14.89 6.15
N THR A 109 -5.28 15.07 7.41
CA THR A 109 -3.92 14.79 7.87
C THR A 109 -3.94 13.51 8.70
N PHE A 110 -2.93 12.68 8.51
CA PHE A 110 -2.73 11.42 9.19
C PHE A 110 -1.35 11.41 9.85
N ASP A 111 -1.32 11.21 11.16
CA ASP A 111 -0.08 10.90 11.87
C ASP A 111 0.12 9.39 11.83
N VAL A 112 1.24 8.97 11.26
CA VAL A 112 1.61 7.56 11.11
C VAL A 112 2.75 7.26 12.07
N THR A 113 2.54 6.30 12.97
CA THR A 113 3.55 5.84 13.93
C THR A 113 3.75 4.33 13.87
N SER A 114 4.97 3.84 14.05
CA SER A 114 5.29 2.40 14.05
C SER A 114 6.60 2.11 14.77
N ASP A 115 6.76 0.91 15.33
CA ASP A 115 8.05 0.46 15.87
C ASP A 115 9.06 0.15 14.75
N SER A 116 8.55 -0.39 13.64
CA SER A 116 9.32 -0.65 12.42
C SER A 116 8.41 -0.51 11.22
N LEU A 117 8.93 0.14 10.17
CA LEU A 117 8.29 0.20 8.85
C LEU A 117 9.36 0.04 7.77
N GLN A 118 9.30 -1.07 7.04
CA GLN A 118 10.29 -1.45 6.05
C GLN A 118 9.62 -1.93 4.76
N ALA A 119 10.28 -1.75 3.62
CA ALA A 119 9.84 -2.29 2.35
C ALA A 119 11.01 -2.83 1.54
N ASN A 120 10.89 -4.04 1.03
CA ASN A 120 11.77 -4.60 0.01
C ASN A 120 11.16 -4.34 -1.36
N VAL A 121 11.93 -3.82 -2.30
CA VAL A 121 11.51 -3.52 -3.67
C VAL A 121 12.53 -4.10 -4.64
N ASP A 122 12.05 -4.94 -5.55
CA ASP A 122 12.82 -5.53 -6.62
C ASP A 122 12.38 -4.95 -7.96
N VAL A 123 13.35 -4.52 -8.75
CA VAL A 123 13.15 -4.13 -10.16
C VAL A 123 14.07 -4.93 -11.06
N ALA A 124 13.63 -5.18 -12.29
CA ALA A 124 14.44 -5.84 -13.30
C ALA A 124 15.66 -4.98 -13.66
N ALA A 125 16.80 -5.64 -13.89
CA ALA A 125 18.03 -5.00 -14.36
C ALA A 125 17.96 -4.69 -15.87
N ASN A 126 16.95 -3.93 -16.28
CA ASN A 126 16.74 -3.43 -17.64
C ASN A 126 16.68 -1.89 -17.63
N THR A 127 16.65 -1.27 -18.81
CA THR A 127 16.66 0.20 -18.91
C THR A 127 15.36 0.85 -18.42
N ALA A 128 14.25 0.12 -18.42
CA ALA A 128 12.97 0.59 -17.89
C ALA A 128 12.91 0.53 -16.35
N LEU A 129 13.76 -0.29 -15.71
CA LEU A 129 13.63 -0.68 -14.32
C LEU A 129 12.21 -1.21 -14.03
N SER A 130 11.78 -2.18 -14.85
CA SER A 130 10.45 -2.79 -14.71
C SER A 130 10.26 -3.34 -13.31
N PHE A 131 9.11 -3.05 -12.69
CA PHE A 131 8.74 -3.58 -11.38
C PHE A 131 8.70 -5.12 -11.40
N ASP A 132 9.27 -5.75 -10.38
CA ASP A 132 9.25 -7.19 -10.19
C ASP A 132 8.42 -7.54 -8.95
N SER A 133 8.84 -7.07 -7.78
CA SER A 133 8.08 -7.27 -6.55
C SER A 133 8.31 -6.19 -5.49
N MET A 134 7.39 -6.10 -4.56
CA MET A 134 7.46 -5.28 -3.36
C MET A 134 6.87 -6.06 -2.19
N THR A 135 7.54 -6.01 -1.04
CA THR A 135 6.98 -6.46 0.23
C THR A 135 7.21 -5.37 1.26
N ALA A 136 6.15 -4.82 1.84
CA ALA A 136 6.20 -3.84 2.92
C ALA A 136 5.68 -4.45 4.23
N GLU A 137 6.42 -4.23 5.31
CA GLU A 137 6.16 -4.79 6.63
C GLU A 137 6.15 -3.68 7.68
N GLY A 138 5.16 -3.72 8.57
CA GLY A 138 4.99 -2.79 9.68
C GLY A 138 4.76 -3.53 11.00
N GLN A 139 5.35 -3.02 12.08
CA GLN A 139 5.10 -3.50 13.46
C GLN A 139 4.51 -2.37 14.31
N ASN A 140 3.44 -2.68 15.05
CA ASN A 140 2.71 -1.74 15.91
C ASN A 140 2.36 -0.44 15.17
N LEU A 141 1.86 -0.58 13.93
CA LEU A 141 1.47 0.55 13.10
C LEU A 141 0.21 1.20 13.68
N ALA A 142 0.23 2.51 13.84
CA ALA A 142 -0.92 3.32 14.17
C ALA A 142 -1.05 4.49 13.19
N ILE A 143 -2.25 4.71 12.68
CA ILE A 143 -2.62 5.80 11.79
C ILE A 143 -3.71 6.60 12.50
N LYS A 144 -3.37 7.80 12.95
CA LYS A 144 -4.30 8.72 13.59
C LYS A 144 -4.75 9.78 12.60
N SER A 145 -6.05 9.83 12.33
CA SER A 145 -6.65 10.86 11.49
C SER A 145 -6.89 12.15 12.26
N GLY A 146 -6.75 13.29 11.56
CA GLY A 146 -7.18 14.60 12.05
C GLY A 146 -8.67 14.67 12.41
N ASP A 147 -9.49 13.76 11.86
CA ASP A 147 -10.92 13.64 12.18
C ASP A 147 -11.17 12.82 13.47
N GLY A 148 -10.11 12.43 14.19
CA GLY A 148 -10.17 11.89 15.56
C GLY A 148 -10.22 10.37 15.66
N TRP A 149 -10.29 9.64 14.54
CA TRP A 149 -10.18 8.18 14.56
C TRP A 149 -8.74 7.70 14.51
N THR A 150 -8.45 6.52 15.09
CA THR A 150 -7.13 5.88 15.00
C THR A 150 -7.26 4.44 14.55
N LEU A 151 -6.56 4.04 13.49
CA LEU A 151 -6.38 2.64 13.10
C LEU A 151 -5.07 2.13 13.72
N GLN A 152 -5.08 0.98 14.36
CA GLN A 152 -3.89 0.31 14.91
C GLN A 152 -3.84 -1.14 14.42
N THR A 153 -2.62 -1.66 14.23
CA THR A 153 -2.36 -3.07 13.87
C THR A 153 -1.09 -3.54 14.57
N GLU A 154 -1.05 -4.78 15.07
CA GLU A 154 0.21 -5.34 15.59
C GLU A 154 1.18 -5.64 14.44
N ARG A 155 0.69 -6.31 13.39
CA ARG A 155 1.49 -6.64 12.20
C ARG A 155 0.76 -6.22 10.94
N THR A 156 1.51 -5.59 10.05
CA THR A 156 1.07 -5.26 8.69
C THR A 156 2.04 -5.92 7.70
N LEU A 157 1.50 -6.62 6.71
CA LEU A 157 2.23 -7.14 5.57
C LEU A 157 1.47 -6.77 4.30
N LEU A 158 2.11 -6.04 3.40
CA LEU A 158 1.61 -5.75 2.06
C LEU A 158 2.61 -6.34 1.07
N ALA A 159 2.13 -7.06 0.07
CA ALA A 159 2.98 -7.50 -1.04
C ALA A 159 2.33 -7.18 -2.39
N LEU A 160 3.17 -6.89 -3.37
CA LEU A 160 2.79 -6.71 -4.76
C LEU A 160 3.84 -7.41 -5.63
N ARG A 161 3.44 -8.26 -6.57
CA ARG A 161 4.39 -8.90 -7.49
C ARG A 161 3.85 -8.97 -8.91
N SER A 162 4.73 -8.83 -9.89
CA SER A 162 4.41 -9.02 -11.30
C SER A 162 4.04 -10.48 -11.59
N LEU A 163 2.97 -10.70 -12.34
CA LEU A 163 2.47 -12.04 -12.70
C LEU A 163 2.83 -12.39 -14.15
N ALA A 164 4.06 -12.86 -14.37
CA ALA A 164 4.49 -13.31 -15.70
C ALA A 164 3.79 -14.64 -16.09
N PRO A 165 3.44 -14.87 -17.38
CA PRO A 165 3.69 -14.02 -18.56
C PRO A 165 2.58 -13.00 -18.86
N GLN A 166 1.66 -12.74 -17.94
CA GLN A 166 0.52 -11.85 -18.17
C GLN A 166 0.99 -10.38 -18.14
N ALA A 167 0.80 -9.67 -19.24
CA ALA A 167 1.26 -8.29 -19.36
C ALA A 167 0.51 -7.36 -18.38
N ASN A 168 1.26 -6.51 -17.67
CA ASN A 168 0.74 -5.50 -16.75
C ASN A 168 -0.19 -6.06 -15.66
N THR A 169 -0.04 -7.34 -15.32
CA THR A 169 -0.82 -7.99 -14.27
C THR A 169 0.03 -8.18 -13.03
N TYR A 170 -0.56 -7.88 -11.87
CA TYR A 170 0.10 -7.89 -10.59
C TYR A 170 -0.76 -8.62 -9.55
N GLU A 171 -0.14 -9.45 -8.72
CA GLU A 171 -0.78 -10.02 -7.55
C GLU A 171 -0.49 -9.14 -6.34
N ALA A 172 -1.55 -8.72 -5.67
CA ALA A 172 -1.51 -7.91 -4.46
C ALA A 172 -1.99 -8.74 -3.26
N TYR A 173 -1.26 -8.63 -2.15
CA TYR A 173 -1.56 -9.29 -0.89
C TYR A 173 -1.57 -8.27 0.24
N LEU A 174 -2.51 -8.41 1.17
CA LEU A 174 -2.56 -7.64 2.41
C LEU A 174 -2.88 -8.58 3.56
N ASN A 175 -2.13 -8.46 4.65
CA ASN A 175 -2.42 -9.11 5.91
C ASN A 175 -2.22 -8.12 7.05
N LEU A 176 -3.30 -7.88 7.80
CA LEU A 176 -3.32 -7.05 8.99
C LEU A 176 -3.73 -7.93 10.18
N THR A 177 -2.90 -7.96 11.22
CA THR A 177 -3.23 -8.62 12.47
C THR A 177 -3.52 -7.61 13.57
N ASP A 178 -4.39 -8.04 14.47
CA ASP A 178 -4.77 -7.34 15.68
C ASP A 178 -5.23 -5.89 15.43
N VAL A 179 -6.11 -5.74 14.44
CA VAL A 179 -6.65 -4.47 13.97
C VAL A 179 -7.60 -3.87 15.00
N ALA A 180 -7.37 -2.60 15.34
CA ALA A 180 -8.25 -1.81 16.20
C ALA A 180 -8.54 -0.44 15.57
N VAL A 181 -9.79 0.04 15.67
CA VAL A 181 -10.24 1.37 15.20
C VAL A 181 -10.84 2.18 16.34
N LEU A 182 -10.12 3.16 16.87
CA LEU A 182 -10.52 3.97 18.01
C LEU A 182 -11.25 5.25 17.57
N PRO A 183 -12.21 5.77 18.36
CA PRO A 183 -12.71 5.24 19.65
C PRO A 183 -13.64 4.02 19.49
N ALA A 184 -13.99 3.71 18.26
CA ALA A 184 -15.17 2.95 17.90
C ALA A 184 -15.11 1.46 18.28
N LEU A 185 -13.91 0.88 18.49
CA LEU A 185 -13.74 -0.53 18.90
C LEU A 185 -13.37 -0.73 20.39
N GLN A 186 -13.32 0.29 21.25
CA GLN A 186 -13.02 0.06 22.68
C GLN A 186 -14.11 -0.72 23.44
N VAL A 187 -15.31 -0.83 22.86
CA VAL A 187 -16.54 -1.25 23.56
C VAL A 187 -16.86 -2.75 23.38
N TYR A 188 -16.12 -3.51 22.56
CA TYR A 188 -16.44 -4.94 22.33
C TYR A 188 -15.35 -5.90 22.84
N PRO A 189 -15.68 -6.85 23.74
CA PRO A 189 -14.70 -7.71 24.42
C PRO A 189 -14.13 -8.88 23.59
N ASN A 190 -14.49 -9.04 22.31
CA ASN A 190 -14.28 -10.29 21.56
C ASN A 190 -12.97 -10.35 20.72
N GLY A 191 -11.89 -9.74 21.22
CA GLY A 191 -10.56 -9.88 20.62
C GLY A 191 -10.35 -9.04 19.35
N PRO A 192 -9.10 -9.00 18.86
CA PRO A 192 -8.70 -8.02 17.86
C PRO A 192 -9.01 -8.52 16.44
N ALA A 193 -9.32 -7.59 15.53
CA ALA A 193 -9.75 -7.95 14.18
C ALA A 193 -8.56 -8.39 13.31
N GLN A 194 -8.80 -9.24 12.32
CA GLN A 194 -7.78 -9.60 11.32
C GLN A 194 -8.35 -9.39 9.92
N LEU A 195 -7.48 -9.06 8.98
CA LEU A 195 -7.82 -8.90 7.58
C LEU A 195 -6.76 -9.55 6.71
N VAL A 196 -7.18 -10.48 5.86
CA VAL A 196 -6.35 -11.04 4.79
C VAL A 196 -7.03 -10.77 3.45
N MET A 197 -6.27 -10.32 2.47
CA MET A 197 -6.78 -10.04 1.12
C MET A 197 -5.77 -10.48 0.07
N ASP A 198 -6.27 -11.17 -0.95
CA ASP A 198 -5.56 -11.56 -2.15
C ASP A 198 -6.30 -11.00 -3.37
N ALA A 199 -5.60 -10.27 -4.22
CA ALA A 199 -6.17 -9.67 -5.41
C ALA A 199 -5.21 -9.76 -6.60
N THR A 200 -5.78 -9.71 -7.80
CA THR A 200 -5.05 -9.58 -9.05
C THR A 200 -5.50 -8.29 -9.74
N LEU A 201 -4.54 -7.41 -10.03
CA LEU A 201 -4.76 -6.12 -10.66
C LEU A 201 -4.16 -6.16 -12.06
N THR A 202 -4.90 -5.68 -13.06
CA THR A 202 -4.36 -5.41 -14.40
C THR A 202 -4.32 -3.91 -14.62
N LEU A 203 -3.20 -3.43 -15.14
CA LEU A 203 -2.98 -2.02 -15.46
C LEU A 203 -2.96 -1.79 -16.98
N ASP A 204 -3.24 -0.55 -17.40
CA ASP A 204 -3.17 -0.15 -18.81
C ASP A 204 -1.74 -0.14 -19.37
N ARG A 205 -0.74 -0.01 -18.50
CA ARG A 205 0.70 0.06 -18.81
C ARG A 205 1.52 -0.54 -17.65
N PRO A 206 2.80 -0.90 -17.87
CA PRO A 206 3.61 -1.52 -16.82
C PRO A 206 3.97 -0.53 -15.70
N LEU A 207 4.17 -1.06 -14.50
CA LEU A 207 4.90 -0.40 -13.43
C LEU A 207 6.40 -0.45 -13.76
N ASP A 208 6.98 0.71 -14.03
CA ASP A 208 8.41 0.90 -14.28
C ASP A 208 8.83 2.31 -13.82
N ARG A 209 10.06 2.74 -14.11
CA ARG A 209 10.54 4.08 -13.69
C ARG A 209 9.74 5.26 -14.27
N GLN A 210 8.93 5.05 -15.30
CA GLN A 210 8.06 6.05 -15.91
C GLN A 210 6.63 6.00 -15.36
N ALA A 211 6.24 4.94 -14.67
CA ALA A 211 4.87 4.78 -14.13
C ALA A 211 4.43 5.91 -13.18
N PHE A 212 5.37 6.66 -12.62
CA PHE A 212 5.07 7.75 -11.68
C PHE A 212 5.17 9.15 -12.31
N LEU A 213 5.34 9.25 -13.64
CA LEU A 213 5.60 10.50 -14.37
C LEU A 213 4.96 10.53 -15.78
N PRO A 214 4.23 11.60 -16.19
CA PRO A 214 3.22 12.36 -15.45
C PRO A 214 1.88 11.65 -15.32
N THR A 215 1.60 10.68 -16.19
CA THR A 215 0.32 9.96 -16.22
C THR A 215 0.52 8.60 -15.61
N ARG A 216 -0.12 8.37 -14.46
CA ARG A 216 -0.03 7.10 -13.75
C ARG A 216 -0.77 6.00 -14.51
N PRO A 217 -0.29 4.74 -14.43
CA PRO A 217 -1.05 3.60 -14.87
C PRO A 217 -2.46 3.59 -14.28
N LEU A 218 -3.43 3.26 -15.12
CA LEU A 218 -4.81 3.08 -14.72
C LEU A 218 -5.05 1.60 -14.44
N ILE A 219 -5.78 1.31 -13.36
CA ILE A 219 -6.34 -0.02 -13.14
C ILE A 219 -7.40 -0.23 -14.22
N THR A 220 -7.34 -1.34 -14.94
CA THR A 220 -8.32 -1.74 -15.96
C THR A 220 -9.19 -2.90 -15.47
N THR A 221 -8.61 -3.78 -14.65
CA THR A 221 -9.30 -4.90 -14.01
C THR A 221 -8.80 -5.05 -12.58
N ALA A 222 -9.71 -5.28 -11.65
CA ALA A 222 -9.38 -5.74 -10.30
C ALA A 222 -10.19 -7.00 -9.99
N MET A 223 -9.49 -8.12 -9.81
CA MET A 223 -10.06 -9.39 -9.37
C MET A 223 -9.73 -9.58 -7.90
N LEU A 224 -10.75 -9.68 -7.06
CA LEU A 224 -10.61 -10.06 -5.66
C LEU A 224 -10.66 -11.58 -5.57
N ASN A 225 -9.50 -12.21 -5.40
CA ASN A 225 -9.39 -13.67 -5.32
C ASN A 225 -10.01 -14.17 -4.01
N SER A 226 -9.63 -13.49 -2.92
CA SER A 226 -10.20 -13.69 -1.60
C SER A 226 -10.05 -12.43 -0.76
N ILE A 227 -11.06 -12.14 0.04
CA ILE A 227 -10.94 -11.34 1.25
C ILE A 227 -11.48 -12.15 2.41
N GLU A 228 -10.81 -12.09 3.56
CA GLU A 228 -11.30 -12.61 4.81
C GLU A 228 -11.03 -11.58 5.91
N ALA A 229 -12.10 -11.14 6.57
CA ALA A 229 -12.02 -10.30 7.76
C ALA A 229 -12.70 -11.01 8.92
N THR A 230 -12.00 -11.14 10.05
CA THR A 230 -12.53 -11.76 11.26
C THR A 230 -12.52 -10.75 12.40
N TRP A 231 -13.57 -10.78 13.21
CA TRP A 231 -13.61 -10.02 14.45
C TRP A 231 -14.58 -10.67 15.45
N GLY A 232 -14.03 -11.30 16.49
CA GLY A 232 -14.82 -12.10 17.41
C GLY A 232 -15.57 -13.20 16.66
N ASP A 233 -16.89 -13.20 16.78
CA ASP A 233 -17.78 -14.17 16.11
C ASP A 233 -18.16 -13.73 14.67
N ILE A 234 -17.71 -12.55 14.22
CA ILE A 234 -17.96 -12.05 12.88
C ILE A 234 -16.89 -12.61 11.94
N ARG A 235 -17.32 -13.20 10.84
CA ARG A 235 -16.45 -13.58 9.72
C ARG A 235 -17.06 -13.11 8.41
N LEU A 236 -16.34 -12.22 7.73
CA LEU A 236 -16.68 -11.74 6.39
C LEU A 236 -15.71 -12.35 5.40
N THR A 237 -16.23 -13.00 4.36
CA THR A 237 -15.44 -13.45 3.22
C THR A 237 -15.98 -12.88 1.93
N GLY A 238 -15.17 -12.86 0.89
CA GLY A 238 -15.67 -12.48 -0.43
C GLY A 238 -14.68 -12.67 -1.56
N SER A 239 -15.21 -12.65 -2.78
CA SER A 239 -14.44 -12.73 -4.02
C SER A 239 -15.26 -12.18 -5.19
N GLY A 240 -14.60 -11.85 -6.28
CA GLY A 240 -15.26 -11.35 -7.48
C GLY A 240 -14.36 -10.49 -8.33
N SER A 241 -14.94 -9.69 -9.22
CA SER A 241 -14.14 -8.84 -10.10
C SER A 241 -14.91 -7.60 -10.56
N VAL A 242 -14.14 -6.57 -10.88
CA VAL A 242 -14.61 -5.35 -11.51
C VAL A 242 -13.69 -4.97 -12.66
N THR A 243 -14.28 -4.45 -13.73
CA THR A 243 -13.57 -3.72 -14.78
C THR A 243 -13.67 -2.23 -14.50
N VAL A 244 -12.63 -1.48 -14.82
CA VAL A 244 -12.52 -0.05 -14.51
C VAL A 244 -12.36 0.72 -15.81
N ASP A 245 -13.18 1.74 -16.01
CA ASP A 245 -13.11 2.59 -17.19
C ASP A 245 -12.03 3.68 -17.09
N ALA A 246 -11.88 4.50 -18.14
CA ALA A 246 -10.91 5.60 -18.15
C ALA A 246 -11.20 6.70 -17.11
N ALA A 247 -12.45 6.81 -16.64
CA ALA A 247 -12.82 7.70 -15.54
C ALA A 247 -12.43 7.13 -14.17
N GLY A 248 -12.02 5.86 -14.10
CA GLY A 248 -11.74 5.15 -12.86
C GLY A 248 -13.01 4.57 -12.21
N LEU A 249 -14.14 4.52 -12.93
CA LEU A 249 -15.39 3.98 -12.41
C LEU A 249 -15.43 2.45 -12.59
N PRO A 250 -15.63 1.68 -11.50
CA PRO A 250 -15.76 0.24 -11.59
C PRO A 250 -17.15 -0.17 -12.08
N THR A 251 -17.19 -1.26 -12.85
CA THR A 251 -18.40 -2.01 -13.18
C THR A 251 -18.13 -3.49 -12.92
N GLY A 252 -19.03 -4.16 -12.18
CA GLY A 252 -18.85 -5.57 -11.83
C GLY A 252 -19.51 -5.95 -10.51
N ARG A 253 -19.03 -7.04 -9.92
CA ARG A 253 -19.64 -7.64 -8.73
C ARG A 253 -18.58 -8.34 -7.86
N ILE A 254 -18.72 -8.15 -6.56
CA ILE A 254 -17.99 -8.88 -5.52
C ILE A 254 -19.03 -9.58 -4.66
N ASP A 255 -18.97 -10.91 -4.58
CA ASP A 255 -19.84 -11.69 -3.71
C ASP A 255 -19.27 -11.71 -2.31
N LEU A 256 -20.07 -11.24 -1.33
CA LEU A 256 -19.70 -11.22 0.08
C LEU A 256 -20.54 -12.25 0.83
N LYS A 257 -19.92 -12.92 1.81
CA LYS A 257 -20.57 -13.80 2.77
C LYS A 257 -20.20 -13.38 4.18
N ALA A 258 -21.19 -13.12 5.03
CA ALA A 258 -21.00 -12.72 6.41
C ALA A 258 -21.64 -13.73 7.37
N GLN A 259 -20.84 -14.28 8.29
CA GLN A 259 -21.27 -15.00 9.49
C GLN A 259 -21.27 -14.02 10.67
N GLY A 260 -22.14 -14.24 11.65
CA GLY A 260 -22.29 -13.30 12.78
C GLY A 260 -22.83 -11.93 12.35
N TRP A 261 -23.56 -11.87 11.22
CA TRP A 261 -23.96 -10.62 10.57
C TRP A 261 -24.87 -9.74 11.44
N LEU A 262 -25.65 -10.32 12.36
CA LEU A 262 -26.46 -9.55 13.33
C LEU A 262 -25.57 -8.67 14.21
N THR A 263 -24.49 -9.26 14.74
CA THR A 263 -23.46 -8.55 15.52
C THR A 263 -22.73 -7.52 14.66
N ALA A 264 -22.45 -7.86 13.40
CA ALA A 264 -21.82 -6.92 12.47
C ALA A 264 -22.69 -5.67 12.19
N VAL A 265 -24.02 -5.82 12.06
CA VAL A 265 -24.93 -4.68 11.89
C VAL A 265 -24.95 -3.79 13.14
N ASP A 266 -25.02 -4.38 14.34
CA ASP A 266 -24.97 -3.62 15.60
C ASP A 266 -23.66 -2.85 15.73
N LEU A 267 -22.55 -3.51 15.39
CA LEU A 267 -21.24 -2.90 15.34
C LEU A 267 -21.24 -1.70 14.40
N LEU A 268 -21.65 -1.86 13.14
CA LEU A 268 -21.68 -0.75 12.16
C LEU A 268 -22.53 0.43 12.63
N ALA A 269 -23.61 0.18 13.37
CA ALA A 269 -24.40 1.24 13.98
C ALA A 269 -23.66 1.97 15.10
N ASN A 270 -22.94 1.24 15.95
CA ASN A 270 -22.08 1.81 17.01
C ASN A 270 -20.90 2.60 16.43
N LEU A 271 -20.37 2.19 15.27
CA LEU A 271 -19.35 2.93 14.52
C LEU A 271 -19.93 4.19 13.84
N GLY A 272 -21.25 4.41 13.86
CA GLY A 272 -21.91 5.50 13.15
C GLY A 272 -21.96 5.33 11.63
N VAL A 273 -21.58 4.15 11.11
CA VAL A 273 -21.64 3.83 9.67
C VAL A 273 -23.09 3.69 9.21
N ILE A 274 -23.97 3.20 10.09
CA ILE A 274 -25.40 3.03 9.83
C ILE A 274 -26.19 3.84 10.86
N ALA A 275 -27.23 4.53 10.42
CA ALA A 275 -28.13 5.26 11.32
C ALA A 275 -28.83 4.29 12.29
N PRO A 276 -28.90 4.58 13.61
CA PRO A 276 -29.54 3.69 14.59
C PRO A 276 -30.98 3.29 14.24
N ALA A 277 -31.74 4.20 13.62
CA ALA A 277 -33.12 3.95 13.18
C ALA A 277 -33.21 2.90 12.05
N SER A 278 -32.16 2.70 11.26
CA SER A 278 -32.12 1.76 10.14
C SER A 278 -31.76 0.33 10.56
N VAL A 279 -31.21 0.15 11.77
CA VAL A 279 -30.69 -1.14 12.26
C VAL A 279 -31.74 -2.25 12.19
N GLN A 280 -32.94 -2.00 12.74
CA GLN A 280 -34.00 -3.02 12.79
C GLN A 280 -34.51 -3.38 11.39
N THR A 281 -34.64 -2.38 10.51
CA THR A 281 -35.05 -2.59 9.11
C THR A 281 -34.02 -3.42 8.36
N ILE A 282 -32.73 -3.09 8.51
CA ILE A 282 -31.64 -3.85 7.89
C ILE A 282 -31.64 -5.28 8.41
N LYS A 283 -31.77 -5.48 9.73
CA LYS A 283 -31.86 -6.82 10.32
C LYS A 283 -33.05 -7.63 9.79
N ALA A 284 -34.21 -7.00 9.61
CA ALA A 284 -35.37 -7.69 9.05
C ALA A 284 -35.13 -8.11 7.59
N VAL A 285 -34.67 -7.19 6.73
CA VAL A 285 -34.46 -7.45 5.29
C VAL A 285 -33.33 -8.46 5.06
N VAL A 286 -32.17 -8.25 5.71
CA VAL A 286 -31.02 -9.15 5.61
C VAL A 286 -31.33 -10.50 6.24
N GLY A 287 -32.13 -10.54 7.30
CA GLY A 287 -32.57 -11.77 7.96
C GLY A 287 -33.43 -12.67 7.06
N MET A 288 -34.21 -12.11 6.13
CA MET A 288 -34.95 -12.89 5.13
C MET A 288 -34.03 -13.58 4.11
N LEU A 289 -32.81 -13.06 3.93
CA LEU A 289 -31.80 -13.60 3.01
C LEU A 289 -30.78 -14.50 3.73
N ALA A 290 -30.83 -14.56 5.07
CA ALA A 290 -29.92 -15.35 5.85
C ALA A 290 -30.26 -16.84 5.75
N ASN A 291 -29.24 -17.68 5.59
CA ASN A 291 -29.33 -19.13 5.59
C ASN A 291 -28.19 -19.71 6.44
N ASP A 292 -28.50 -20.68 7.30
CA ASP A 292 -27.53 -21.32 8.22
C ASP A 292 -26.68 -20.32 9.02
N GLY A 293 -27.29 -19.24 9.51
CA GLY A 293 -26.62 -18.21 10.32
C GLY A 293 -25.66 -17.30 9.53
N ALA A 294 -25.58 -17.45 8.22
CA ALA A 294 -24.80 -16.60 7.32
C ALA A 294 -25.71 -15.84 6.36
N VAL A 295 -25.23 -14.70 5.85
CA VAL A 295 -25.89 -14.01 4.73
C VAL A 295 -24.89 -13.82 3.60
N SER A 296 -25.35 -14.05 2.37
CA SER A 296 -24.56 -13.79 1.16
C SER A 296 -25.20 -12.67 0.36
N LEU A 297 -24.47 -11.58 0.16
CA LEU A 297 -24.94 -10.39 -0.53
C LEU A 297 -23.91 -9.97 -1.60
N PRO A 298 -24.36 -9.64 -2.81
CA PRO A 298 -23.47 -9.10 -3.82
C PRO A 298 -23.23 -7.62 -3.59
N LEU A 299 -21.97 -7.21 -3.54
CA LEU A 299 -21.55 -5.83 -3.74
C LEU A 299 -21.45 -5.56 -5.24
N THR A 300 -22.38 -4.78 -5.77
CA THR A 300 -22.48 -4.49 -7.20
C THR A 300 -22.04 -3.06 -7.50
N PHE A 301 -21.37 -2.89 -8.64
CA PHE A 301 -20.96 -1.61 -9.19
C PHE A 301 -21.57 -1.46 -10.58
N ALA A 302 -22.45 -0.48 -10.74
CA ALA A 302 -23.12 -0.23 -12.01
C ALA A 302 -23.50 1.25 -12.12
N ASN A 303 -23.31 1.84 -13.30
CA ASN A 303 -23.69 3.23 -13.60
C ASN A 303 -23.12 4.25 -12.59
N GLY A 304 -21.89 4.02 -12.10
CA GLY A 304 -21.24 4.89 -11.11
C GLY A 304 -21.82 4.80 -9.69
N ALA A 305 -22.70 3.83 -9.40
CA ALA A 305 -23.26 3.57 -8.08
C ALA A 305 -22.82 2.21 -7.53
N MET A 306 -22.84 2.10 -6.20
CA MET A 306 -22.50 0.90 -5.45
C MET A 306 -23.69 0.47 -4.57
N ALA A 307 -23.99 -0.82 -4.54
CA ALA A 307 -25.05 -1.39 -3.72
C ALA A 307 -24.66 -2.76 -3.16
N LEU A 308 -25.04 -3.03 -1.91
CA LEU A 308 -24.89 -4.33 -1.26
C LEU A 308 -26.24 -5.05 -1.21
N GLY A 309 -26.45 -5.98 -2.13
CA GLY A 309 -27.75 -6.61 -2.35
C GLY A 309 -28.83 -5.54 -2.60
N PRO A 310 -29.90 -5.48 -1.79
CA PRO A 310 -30.94 -4.46 -1.95
C PRO A 310 -30.59 -3.10 -1.32
N VAL A 311 -29.44 -2.97 -0.63
CA VAL A 311 -29.09 -1.76 0.14
C VAL A 311 -28.18 -0.86 -0.70
N PRO A 312 -28.63 0.35 -1.12
CA PRO A 312 -27.77 1.28 -1.82
C PRO A 312 -26.70 1.85 -0.86
N LEU A 313 -25.43 1.85 -1.30
CA LEU A 313 -24.31 2.39 -0.53
C LEU A 313 -23.86 3.78 -1.02
N GLY A 314 -24.39 4.23 -2.17
CA GLY A 314 -24.08 5.54 -2.75
C GLY A 314 -23.20 5.44 -3.99
N PRO A 315 -22.41 6.48 -4.32
CA PRO A 315 -21.55 6.47 -5.50
C PRO A 315 -20.42 5.43 -5.37
N ALA A 316 -20.07 4.81 -6.49
CA ALA A 316 -18.92 3.91 -6.56
C ALA A 316 -17.61 4.68 -6.36
N PRO A 317 -16.60 4.09 -5.69
CA PRO A 317 -15.31 4.72 -5.52
C PRO A 317 -14.58 4.84 -6.87
N VAL A 318 -13.85 5.94 -7.05
CA VAL A 318 -12.96 6.13 -8.21
C VAL A 318 -11.65 5.40 -7.94
N LEU A 319 -11.37 4.36 -8.73
CA LEU A 319 -10.17 3.54 -8.60
C LEU A 319 -9.03 4.12 -9.44
N ARG A 320 -8.20 4.97 -8.81
CA ARG A 320 -7.01 5.58 -9.42
C ARG A 320 -5.84 5.53 -8.45
N LEU A 321 -4.62 5.41 -8.98
CA LEU A 321 -3.42 5.48 -8.16
C LEU A 321 -3.21 6.92 -7.63
N PRO A 322 -3.03 7.10 -6.31
CA PRO A 322 -2.90 8.40 -5.63
C PRO A 322 -1.57 9.08 -5.93
#